data_AF-A0A7S2EUQ7-F1
#
_entry.id   AF-A0A7S2EUQ7-F1
#
_cell.length_a   1.000
_cell.length_b   1.000
_cell.length_c   1.000
_cell.angle_alpha   90.00
_cell.angle_beta   90.00
_cell.angle_gamma   90.00
#
_symmetry.space_group_name_H-M   'P 1'
#
loop_
_entity.id
_entity.type
_entity.pdbx_description
1 polymer ?
#
loop_
_entity_poly.entity_id
_entity_poly.type
_entity_poly.pdbx_seq_one_letter_code
_entity_poly.pdbx_strand_id
1 'polypeptide(L)'
;RQLFDRWATDPKNGVLIAGYAVENTLAKEIMHQPKEVVTLEGRRQPLNCLVDYVSFSAHVDFMQNRNFISRVDPKHIILVHGQKDEMGRLKAALMLQHRQLPESKRPTIIMPPNLQEVKLKFTRRRSAKVMGQLADREREPEEGESVRGILVTQNFNSKVVSPEDLPAYTQLRVGSVSSKLHVPFAGRVETLRLFLNEMFGGVEEEIEGG
;
A
#
# COMPACT_ATOMS: atom_id res chain seq x y z
N ARG A 1 34.21 18.58 -23.31
CA ARG A 1 35.50 18.24 -22.65
C ARG A 1 36.70 18.90 -23.33
N GLN A 2 36.91 18.76 -24.65
CA GLN A 2 38.05 19.39 -25.34
C GLN A 2 38.16 20.91 -25.13
N LEU A 3 37.03 21.63 -25.06
CA LEU A 3 37.01 23.07 -24.75
C LEU A 3 37.48 23.37 -23.32
N PHE A 4 37.03 22.57 -22.35
CA PHE A 4 37.46 22.68 -20.96
C PHE A 4 38.97 22.47 -20.83
N ASP A 5 39.51 21.43 -21.48
CA ASP A 5 40.93 21.15 -21.42
C ASP A 5 41.77 22.33 -21.99
N ARG A 6 41.27 23.04 -23.01
CA ARG A 6 41.93 24.24 -23.57
C ARG A 6 41.81 25.49 -22.70
N TRP A 7 40.73 25.63 -21.94
CA TRP A 7 40.38 26.86 -21.23
C TRP A 7 40.69 26.83 -19.73
N ALA A 8 40.88 25.64 -19.16
CA ALA A 8 41.05 25.46 -17.71
C ALA A 8 42.28 26.17 -17.12
N THR A 9 43.33 26.41 -17.91
CA THR A 9 44.59 26.99 -17.45
C THR A 9 44.59 28.53 -17.38
N ASP A 10 43.63 29.19 -18.03
CA ASP A 10 43.55 30.65 -18.07
C ASP A 10 42.52 31.16 -17.04
N PRO A 11 42.93 32.01 -16.08
CA PRO A 11 42.05 32.56 -15.04
C PRO A 11 40.97 33.51 -15.55
N LYS A 12 41.04 33.97 -16.82
CA LYS A 12 39.99 34.77 -17.44
C LYS A 12 38.79 33.93 -17.87
N ASN A 13 38.94 32.61 -17.96
CA ASN A 13 37.88 31.71 -18.33
C ASN A 13 37.07 31.28 -17.11
N GLY A 14 35.81 30.92 -17.36
CA GLY A 14 34.90 30.41 -16.35
C GLY A 14 34.12 29.20 -16.84
N VAL A 15 33.84 28.28 -15.94
CA VAL A 15 33.04 27.07 -16.15
C VAL A 15 31.88 27.12 -15.18
N LEU A 16 30.67 27.24 -15.73
CA LEU A 16 29.44 27.21 -14.97
C LEU A 16 28.80 25.83 -15.08
N ILE A 17 28.67 25.13 -13.96
CA ILE A 17 27.99 23.84 -13.89
C ILE A 17 26.53 24.09 -13.55
N ALA A 18 25.67 23.89 -14.54
CA ALA A 18 24.23 24.19 -14.46
C ALA A 18 23.35 23.05 -13.90
N GLY A 19 23.90 21.84 -13.76
CA GLY A 19 23.12 20.64 -13.43
C GLY A 19 23.85 19.71 -12.47
N TYR A 20 23.12 18.74 -11.92
CA TYR A 20 23.67 17.79 -10.95
C TYR A 20 24.83 16.98 -11.53
N ALA A 21 25.99 17.07 -10.89
CA ALA A 21 27.18 16.28 -11.23
C ALA A 21 27.21 15.00 -10.39
N VAL A 22 27.31 13.85 -11.06
CA VAL A 22 27.41 12.54 -10.41
C VAL A 22 28.83 12.33 -9.86
N GLU A 23 28.95 11.58 -8.77
CA GLU A 23 30.24 11.12 -8.24
C GLU A 23 31.11 10.45 -9.30
N ASN A 24 32.42 10.63 -9.20
CA ASN A 24 33.43 10.14 -10.17
C ASN A 24 33.32 10.73 -11.58
N THR A 25 32.68 11.88 -11.74
CA THR A 25 32.71 12.66 -12.99
C THR A 25 33.64 13.86 -12.86
N LEU A 26 34.22 14.31 -13.98
CA LEU A 26 35.03 15.53 -13.99
C LEU A 26 34.24 16.72 -13.41
N ALA A 27 32.95 16.84 -13.74
CA ALA A 27 32.12 17.94 -13.24
C ALA A 27 32.09 17.97 -11.71
N LYS A 28 32.01 16.81 -11.04
CA LYS A 28 32.04 16.72 -9.58
C LYS A 28 33.44 16.98 -9.02
N GLU A 29 34.47 16.49 -9.70
CA GLU A 29 35.87 16.71 -9.32
C GLU A 29 36.23 18.20 -9.31
N ILE A 30 35.89 18.96 -10.36
CA ILE A 30 36.25 20.38 -10.48
C ILE A 30 35.46 21.27 -9.51
N MET A 31 34.30 20.82 -9.01
CA MET A 31 33.57 21.51 -7.94
C MET A 31 34.36 21.57 -6.63
N HIS A 32 35.28 20.63 -6.40
CA HIS A 32 36.20 20.66 -5.26
C HIS A 32 37.39 21.61 -5.45
N GLN A 33 37.47 22.29 -6.59
CA GLN A 33 38.57 23.21 -6.97
C GLN A 33 39.97 22.58 -6.75
N PRO A 34 40.26 21.44 -7.38
CA PRO A 34 41.59 20.83 -7.31
C PRO A 34 42.62 21.74 -7.98
N LYS A 35 43.89 21.65 -7.54
CA LYS A 35 44.99 22.43 -8.15
C LYS A 35 45.29 22.01 -9.60
N GLU A 36 45.06 20.74 -9.91
CA GLU A 36 45.32 20.17 -11.23
C GLU A 36 44.17 19.25 -11.64
N VAL A 37 43.90 19.19 -12.94
CA VAL A 37 42.92 18.30 -13.56
C VAL A 37 43.59 17.44 -14.63
N VAL A 38 43.14 16.20 -14.79
CA VAL A 38 43.63 15.30 -15.83
C VAL A 38 42.89 15.61 -17.13
N THR A 39 43.61 15.78 -18.24
CA THR A 39 43.06 15.98 -19.59
C THR A 39 42.61 14.65 -20.21
N LEU A 40 41.89 14.69 -21.34
CA LEU A 40 41.56 13.47 -22.09
C LEU A 40 42.79 12.67 -22.54
N GLU A 41 43.92 13.34 -22.75
CA GLU A 41 45.19 12.73 -23.15
C GLU A 41 45.98 12.14 -21.96
N GLY A 42 45.40 12.16 -20.75
CA GLY A 42 46.03 11.66 -19.52
C GLY A 42 47.08 12.58 -18.91
N ARG A 43 47.31 13.77 -19.48
CA ARG A 43 48.24 14.77 -18.95
C ARG A 43 47.58 15.59 -17.84
N ARG A 44 48.34 15.95 -16.81
CA ARG A 44 47.87 16.86 -15.74
C ARG A 44 48.09 18.31 -16.17
N GLN A 45 47.12 19.17 -15.90
CA GLN A 45 47.22 20.61 -16.16
C GLN A 45 46.63 21.42 -14.99
N PRO A 46 47.09 22.67 -14.76
CA PRO A 46 46.56 23.50 -13.69
C PRO A 46 45.11 23.92 -13.97
N LEU A 47 44.29 23.94 -12.92
CA LEU A 47 42.92 24.47 -12.97
C LEU A 47 42.92 25.89 -12.39
N ASN A 48 43.00 26.89 -13.27
CA ASN A 48 43.00 28.31 -12.90
C ASN A 48 41.69 29.02 -13.28
N CYS A 49 40.88 28.44 -14.17
CA CYS A 49 39.61 29.03 -14.56
C CYS A 49 38.62 29.06 -13.37
N LEU A 50 37.73 30.05 -13.35
CA LEU A 50 36.66 30.12 -12.35
C LEU A 50 35.73 28.92 -12.51
N VAL A 51 35.41 28.21 -11.42
CA VAL A 51 34.43 27.12 -11.44
C VAL A 51 33.30 27.47 -10.48
N ASP A 52 32.12 27.72 -11.03
CA ASP A 52 30.90 28.01 -10.29
C ASP A 52 29.83 26.95 -10.55
N TYR A 53 29.06 26.64 -9.51
CA TYR A 53 27.94 25.72 -9.58
C TYR A 53 26.64 26.48 -9.34
N VAL A 54 25.76 26.47 -10.34
CA VAL A 54 24.40 27.01 -10.24
C VAL A 54 23.43 25.90 -10.59
N SER A 55 22.73 25.37 -9.58
CA SER A 55 21.74 24.33 -9.79
C SER A 55 20.51 24.90 -10.47
N PHE A 56 20.37 24.69 -11.78
CA PHE A 56 19.10 24.87 -12.51
C PHE A 56 18.21 23.63 -12.43
N SER A 57 18.57 22.66 -11.59
CA SER A 57 17.78 21.46 -11.43
C SER A 57 16.44 21.82 -10.82
N ALA A 58 15.35 21.55 -11.56
CA ALA A 58 13.97 21.59 -11.11
C ALA A 58 13.67 20.47 -10.07
N HIS A 59 14.62 20.19 -9.19
CA HIS A 59 14.43 19.31 -8.05
C HIS A 59 13.75 20.12 -6.95
N VAL A 60 12.68 19.55 -6.43
CA VAL A 60 11.85 20.16 -5.40
C VAL A 60 12.72 20.54 -4.21
N ASP A 61 12.78 21.85 -3.91
CA ASP A 61 13.51 22.35 -2.75
C ASP A 61 13.01 21.71 -1.45
N PHE A 62 13.88 21.63 -0.45
CA PHE A 62 13.53 21.10 0.88
C PHE A 62 12.21 21.69 1.41
N MET A 63 11.99 22.99 1.24
CA MET A 63 10.79 23.69 1.68
C MET A 63 9.52 23.23 0.94
N GLN A 64 9.61 23.01 -0.36
CA GLN A 64 8.48 22.54 -1.17
C GLN A 64 8.14 21.09 -0.81
N ASN A 65 9.15 20.23 -0.68
CA ASN A 65 8.99 18.83 -0.30
C ASN A 65 8.39 18.69 1.10
N ARG A 66 8.88 19.49 2.05
CA ARG A 66 8.33 19.57 3.40
C ARG A 66 6.86 19.98 3.40
N ASN A 67 6.50 21.00 2.63
CA ASN A 67 5.12 21.47 2.54
C ASN A 67 4.20 20.41 1.92
N PHE A 68 4.68 19.70 0.89
CA PHE A 68 3.95 18.58 0.28
C PHE A 68 3.68 17.46 1.28
N ILE A 69 4.73 16.97 1.97
CA ILE A 69 4.61 15.90 2.97
C ILE A 69 3.65 16.31 4.10
N SER A 70 3.76 17.56 4.57
CA SER A 70 2.91 18.08 5.65
C SER A 70 1.43 18.18 5.23
N ARG A 71 1.14 18.42 3.95
CA ARG A 71 -0.24 18.50 3.42
C ARG A 71 -0.87 17.13 3.19
N VAL A 72 -0.07 16.15 2.76
CA VAL A 72 -0.56 14.79 2.50
C VAL A 72 -0.74 13.99 3.80
N ASP A 73 0.04 14.32 4.84
CA ASP A 73 0.07 13.60 6.13
C ASP A 73 0.15 12.06 5.98
N PRO A 74 1.14 11.54 5.21
CA PRO A 74 1.23 10.12 4.93
C PRO A 74 1.69 9.31 6.15
N LYS A 75 1.17 8.10 6.34
CA LYS A 75 1.62 7.20 7.43
C LYS A 75 3.01 6.60 7.22
N HIS A 76 3.43 6.45 5.96
CA HIS A 76 4.72 5.87 5.59
C HIS A 76 5.39 6.74 4.52
N ILE A 77 6.65 7.12 4.75
CA ILE A 77 7.47 7.94 3.85
C ILE A 77 8.69 7.11 3.45
N ILE A 78 8.88 6.91 2.15
CA ILE A 78 9.98 6.13 1.58
C ILE A 78 10.82 7.06 0.72
N LEU A 79 12.06 7.31 1.15
CA LEU A 79 13.00 8.18 0.43
C LEU A 79 13.78 7.35 -0.60
N VAL A 80 13.71 7.77 -1.86
CA VAL A 80 14.36 7.14 -3.03
C VAL A 80 14.92 8.22 -3.97
N HIS A 81 15.72 7.81 -4.96
CA HIS A 81 16.25 8.71 -6.00
C HIS A 81 16.96 9.98 -5.46
N GLY A 82 17.80 9.82 -4.43
CA GLY A 82 18.65 10.89 -3.94
C GLY A 82 20.04 10.38 -3.55
N GLN A 83 21.00 11.29 -3.42
CA GLN A 83 22.30 10.96 -2.82
C GLN A 83 22.07 10.53 -1.36
N LYS A 84 22.79 9.49 -0.92
CA LYS A 84 22.65 8.90 0.43
C LYS A 84 22.72 9.93 1.55
N ASP A 85 23.68 10.85 1.48
CA ASP A 85 23.89 11.85 2.54
C ASP A 85 22.79 12.91 2.56
N GLU A 86 22.36 13.39 1.40
CA GLU A 86 21.27 14.35 1.26
C GLU A 86 19.92 13.75 1.69
N MET A 87 19.65 12.50 1.30
CA MET A 87 18.48 11.77 1.81
C MET A 87 18.55 11.55 3.32
N GLY A 88 19.75 11.32 3.87
CA GLY A 88 19.98 11.23 5.31
C GLY A 88 19.65 12.54 6.04
N ARG A 89 20.07 13.68 5.49
CA ARG A 89 19.73 15.03 6.00
C ARG A 89 18.23 15.28 5.97
N LEU A 90 17.57 14.98 4.84
CA LEU A 90 16.12 15.12 4.70
C LEU A 90 15.37 14.23 5.70
N LYS A 91 15.78 12.96 5.85
CA LYS A 91 15.21 12.03 6.83
C LYS A 91 15.29 12.60 8.25
N ALA A 92 16.46 13.07 8.65
CA ALA A 92 16.67 13.63 9.99
C ALA A 92 15.80 14.87 10.24
N ALA A 93 15.70 15.76 9.26
CA ALA A 93 14.87 16.96 9.35
C ALA A 93 13.37 16.62 9.47
N LEU A 94 12.87 15.66 8.68
CA LEU A 94 11.48 15.20 8.79
C LEU A 94 11.22 14.51 10.15
N MET A 95 12.13 13.66 10.62
CA MET A 95 12.00 13.03 11.94
C MET A 95 11.95 14.05 13.07
N LEU A 96 12.74 15.13 12.99
CA LEU A 96 12.73 16.21 13.97
C LEU A 96 11.40 16.98 13.94
N GLN A 97 10.88 17.30 12.76
CA GLN A 97 9.60 17.99 12.59
C GLN A 97 8.44 17.17 13.17
N HIS A 98 8.40 15.87 12.89
CA HIS A 98 7.32 14.99 13.37
C HIS A 98 7.52 14.50 14.81
N ARG A 99 8.61 14.90 15.50
CA ARG A 99 8.86 14.53 16.90
C ARG A 99 7.80 15.05 17.85
N GLN A 100 7.21 16.21 17.56
CA GLN A 100 6.17 16.82 18.40
C GLN A 100 4.81 16.11 18.29
N LEU A 101 4.61 15.25 17.28
CA LEU A 101 3.37 14.51 17.12
C LEU A 101 3.29 13.32 18.09
N PRO A 102 2.07 12.92 18.50
CA PRO A 102 1.84 11.68 19.24
C PRO A 102 2.38 10.48 18.46
N GLU A 103 2.92 9.48 19.15
CA GLU A 103 3.56 8.32 18.52
C GLU A 103 2.65 7.60 17.50
N SER A 104 1.35 7.55 17.79
CA SER A 104 0.33 6.97 16.88
C SER A 104 0.18 7.70 15.53
N LYS A 105 0.52 8.99 15.47
CA LYS A 105 0.45 9.82 14.25
C LYS A 105 1.82 10.06 13.61
N ARG A 106 2.91 9.53 14.17
CA ARG A 106 4.24 9.72 13.59
C ARG A 106 4.38 8.87 12.33
N PRO A 107 4.77 9.47 11.18
CA PRO A 107 5.02 8.71 9.98
C PRO A 107 6.27 7.83 10.14
N THR A 108 6.23 6.63 9.58
CA THR A 108 7.44 5.80 9.46
C THR A 108 8.28 6.31 8.30
N ILE A 109 9.51 6.77 8.55
CA ILE A 109 10.40 7.32 7.53
C ILE A 109 11.57 6.36 7.28
N ILE A 110 11.68 5.85 6.06
CA ILE A 110 12.72 4.89 5.66
C ILE A 110 13.48 5.35 4.42
N MET A 111 14.71 4.88 4.29
CA MET A 111 15.62 5.16 3.17
C MET A 111 16.29 3.84 2.78
N PRO A 112 15.58 2.94 2.08
CA PRO A 112 16.09 1.62 1.76
C PRO A 112 17.22 1.72 0.72
N PRO A 113 18.38 1.07 0.92
CA PRO A 113 19.33 0.79 -0.14
C PRO A 113 18.73 -0.10 -1.23
N ASN A 114 19.39 -0.13 -2.38
CA ASN A 114 19.01 -1.02 -3.48
C ASN A 114 18.93 -2.47 -2.99
N LEU A 115 17.96 -3.22 -3.52
CA LEU A 115 17.65 -4.61 -3.16
C LEU A 115 17.10 -4.84 -1.75
N GLN A 116 16.85 -3.80 -0.94
CA GLN A 116 16.17 -3.95 0.34
C GLN A 116 14.64 -3.97 0.18
N GLU A 117 14.02 -5.06 0.61
CA GLU A 117 12.56 -5.19 0.67
C GLU A 117 11.94 -4.35 1.79
N VAL A 118 10.89 -3.60 1.49
CA VAL A 118 10.11 -2.83 2.47
C VAL A 118 8.77 -3.52 2.71
N LYS A 119 8.56 -4.02 3.93
CA LYS A 119 7.31 -4.68 4.33
C LYS A 119 6.40 -3.70 5.09
N LEU A 120 5.27 -3.36 4.49
CA LEU A 120 4.25 -2.52 5.12
C LEU A 120 3.05 -3.38 5.53
N LYS A 121 2.63 -3.28 6.79
CA LYS A 121 1.45 -3.98 7.30
C LYS A 121 0.25 -3.05 7.24
N PHE A 122 -0.71 -3.40 6.39
CA PHE A 122 -1.99 -2.69 6.31
C PHE A 122 -3.08 -3.54 6.97
N THR A 123 -3.53 -3.11 8.15
CA THR A 123 -4.71 -3.73 8.78
C THR A 123 -5.94 -3.33 7.97
N ARG A 124 -6.35 -4.20 7.06
CA ARG A 124 -7.56 -3.99 6.28
C ARG A 124 -8.77 -4.31 7.15
N ARG A 125 -9.54 -3.29 7.51
CA ARG A 125 -10.86 -3.50 8.14
C ARG A 125 -11.73 -4.20 7.09
N ARG A 126 -11.97 -5.50 7.25
CA ARG A 126 -12.91 -6.24 6.40
C ARG A 126 -14.30 -5.71 6.72
N SER A 127 -14.88 -4.98 5.78
CA SER A 127 -16.28 -4.55 5.85
C SER A 127 -17.06 -5.36 4.82
N ALA A 128 -18.24 -5.80 5.21
CA ALA A 128 -19.18 -6.43 4.31
C ALA A 128 -20.46 -5.59 4.29
N LYS A 129 -21.03 -5.39 3.11
CA LYS A 129 -22.29 -4.65 2.95
C LYS A 129 -23.45 -5.63 2.97
N VAL A 130 -24.43 -5.39 3.82
CA VAL A 130 -25.70 -6.13 3.78
C VAL A 130 -26.50 -5.63 2.56
N MET A 131 -27.04 -6.55 1.76
CA MET A 131 -27.74 -6.26 0.51
C MET A 131 -29.01 -7.12 0.39
N GLY A 132 -29.97 -6.66 -0.41
CA GLY A 132 -31.23 -7.37 -0.67
C GLY A 132 -32.22 -7.24 0.49
N GLN A 133 -33.07 -8.25 0.67
CA GLN A 133 -34.08 -8.28 1.73
C GLN A 133 -33.46 -8.17 3.13
N LEU A 134 -32.22 -8.66 3.31
CA LEU A 134 -31.52 -8.58 4.60
C LEU A 134 -31.18 -7.13 5.00
N ALA A 135 -31.15 -6.21 4.03
CA ALA A 135 -30.95 -4.77 4.23
C ALA A 135 -32.28 -4.00 4.33
N ASP A 136 -33.39 -4.61 3.92
CA ASP A 136 -34.73 -4.01 3.96
C ASP A 136 -35.32 -4.21 5.37
N ARG A 137 -34.95 -3.31 6.28
CA ARG A 137 -35.35 -3.35 7.69
C ARG A 137 -36.05 -2.05 8.06
N GLU A 138 -37.13 -2.16 8.83
CA GLU A 138 -37.86 -0.98 9.34
C GLU A 138 -37.08 -0.20 10.40
N ARG A 139 -36.10 -0.83 11.06
CA ARG A 139 -35.29 -0.23 12.12
C ARG A 139 -33.83 -0.15 11.70
N GLU A 140 -33.16 0.92 12.15
CA GLU A 140 -31.71 1.02 12.01
C GLU A 140 -31.01 -0.09 12.81
N PRO A 141 -29.92 -0.66 12.28
CA PRO A 141 -29.20 -1.74 12.95
C PRO A 141 -28.47 -1.24 14.19
N GLU A 142 -28.59 -1.98 15.30
CA GLU A 142 -27.89 -1.70 16.55
C GLU A 142 -26.55 -2.42 16.64
N GLU A 143 -25.57 -1.82 17.33
CA GLU A 143 -24.26 -2.43 17.52
C GLU A 143 -24.37 -3.69 18.38
N GLY A 144 -23.99 -4.84 17.82
CA GLY A 144 -24.09 -6.16 18.47
C GLY A 144 -25.24 -7.03 17.97
N GLU A 145 -26.09 -6.51 17.08
CA GLU A 145 -27.18 -7.30 16.48
C GLU A 145 -26.63 -8.46 15.62
N SER A 146 -27.20 -9.66 15.78
CA SER A 146 -26.78 -10.83 15.01
C SER A 146 -27.31 -10.78 13.58
N VAL A 147 -26.42 -10.82 12.59
CA VAL A 147 -26.78 -10.91 11.17
C VAL A 147 -26.55 -12.34 10.69
N ARG A 148 -27.59 -12.98 10.14
CA ARG A 148 -27.51 -14.30 9.50
C ARG A 148 -27.71 -14.15 8.00
N GLY A 149 -26.79 -14.68 7.21
CA GLY A 149 -26.85 -14.61 5.75
C GLY A 149 -25.62 -15.26 5.12
N ILE A 150 -25.56 -15.21 3.80
CA ILE A 150 -24.46 -15.78 3.02
C ILE A 150 -23.48 -14.64 2.68
N LEU A 151 -22.21 -14.81 3.07
CA LEU A 151 -21.14 -13.88 2.74
C LEU A 151 -20.57 -14.20 1.35
N VAL A 152 -20.83 -13.33 0.38
CA VAL A 152 -20.27 -13.40 -0.97
C VAL A 152 -19.10 -12.44 -1.07
N THR A 153 -17.91 -12.94 -1.39
CA THR A 153 -16.72 -12.10 -1.60
C THR A 153 -16.28 -12.17 -3.06
N GLN A 154 -16.30 -11.03 -3.75
CA GLN A 154 -15.82 -10.88 -5.13
C GLN A 154 -14.85 -9.70 -5.20
N ASN A 155 -13.64 -9.93 -5.72
CA ASN A 155 -12.63 -8.89 -5.96
C ASN A 155 -12.45 -7.91 -4.78
N PHE A 156 -12.30 -8.47 -3.56
CA PHE A 156 -12.15 -7.73 -2.30
C PHE A 156 -13.36 -6.91 -1.83
N ASN A 157 -14.51 -7.04 -2.49
CA ASN A 157 -15.78 -6.51 -2.03
C ASN A 157 -16.61 -7.64 -1.42
N SER A 158 -16.91 -7.51 -0.13
CA SER A 158 -17.70 -8.50 0.60
C SER A 158 -19.14 -8.01 0.75
N LYS A 159 -20.10 -8.88 0.43
CA LYS A 159 -21.53 -8.62 0.54
C LYS A 159 -22.17 -9.72 1.38
N VAL A 160 -23.10 -9.36 2.25
CA VAL A 160 -23.95 -10.33 2.97
C VAL A 160 -25.33 -10.27 2.35
N VAL A 161 -25.83 -11.40 1.88
CA VAL A 161 -27.12 -11.53 1.20
C VAL A 161 -27.97 -12.61 1.85
N SER A 162 -29.30 -12.50 1.70
CA SER A 162 -30.23 -13.59 2.02
C SER A 162 -30.00 -14.78 1.07
N PRO A 163 -30.24 -16.03 1.48
CA PRO A 163 -30.21 -17.19 0.58
C PRO A 163 -31.11 -17.04 -0.65
N GLU A 164 -32.24 -16.34 -0.52
CA GLU A 164 -33.20 -16.09 -1.60
C GLU A 164 -32.66 -15.13 -2.66
N ASP A 165 -31.86 -14.15 -2.24
CA ASP A 165 -31.28 -13.13 -3.12
C ASP A 165 -29.95 -13.60 -3.76
N LEU A 166 -29.43 -14.77 -3.36
CA LEU A 166 -28.17 -15.30 -3.85
C LEU A 166 -28.08 -15.40 -5.39
N PRO A 167 -29.13 -15.80 -6.13
CA PRO A 167 -29.12 -15.82 -7.60
C PRO A 167 -29.00 -14.43 -8.24
N ALA A 168 -29.46 -13.38 -7.56
CA ALA A 168 -29.39 -12.01 -8.09
C ALA A 168 -27.97 -11.42 -7.98
N TYR A 169 -27.18 -11.89 -7.01
CA TYR A 169 -25.84 -11.36 -6.71
C TYR A 169 -24.70 -12.32 -7.07
N THR A 170 -24.99 -13.55 -7.46
CA THR A 170 -24.00 -14.57 -7.84
C THR A 170 -24.44 -15.33 -9.09
N GLN A 171 -23.48 -15.86 -9.84
CA GLN A 171 -23.75 -16.75 -10.97
C GLN A 171 -24.03 -18.20 -10.53
N LEU A 172 -24.17 -18.44 -9.22
CA LEU A 172 -24.36 -19.77 -8.68
C LEU A 172 -25.78 -20.24 -8.95
N ARG A 173 -25.91 -21.47 -9.44
CA ARG A 173 -27.20 -22.15 -9.49
C ARG A 173 -27.52 -22.65 -8.09
N VAL A 174 -28.58 -22.10 -7.50
CA VAL A 174 -29.12 -22.61 -6.24
C VAL A 174 -29.92 -23.88 -6.56
N GLY A 175 -29.61 -24.97 -5.88
CA GLY A 175 -30.32 -26.23 -6.01
C GLY A 175 -30.59 -26.82 -4.63
N SER A 176 -31.76 -27.41 -4.44
CA SER A 176 -32.10 -28.21 -3.27
C SER A 176 -31.96 -29.69 -3.61
N VAL A 177 -31.46 -30.48 -2.66
CA VAL A 177 -31.42 -31.95 -2.78
C VAL A 177 -32.31 -32.50 -1.68
N SER A 178 -33.39 -33.18 -2.07
CA SER A 178 -34.26 -33.92 -1.16
C SER A 178 -33.95 -35.40 -1.26
N SER A 179 -33.69 -36.06 -0.13
CA SER A 179 -33.54 -37.52 -0.05
C SER A 179 -34.75 -38.10 0.66
N LYS A 180 -35.46 -39.02 0.00
CA LYS A 180 -36.57 -39.77 0.59
C LYS A 180 -36.09 -41.20 0.85
N LEU A 181 -36.10 -41.63 2.10
CA LEU A 181 -35.75 -43.00 2.50
C LEU A 181 -37.01 -43.73 2.96
N HIS A 182 -37.34 -44.84 2.31
CA HIS A 182 -38.38 -45.74 2.76
C HIS A 182 -37.77 -46.79 3.70
N VAL A 183 -38.09 -46.71 4.99
CA VAL A 183 -37.62 -47.67 6.00
C VAL A 183 -38.79 -48.58 6.39
N PRO A 184 -38.73 -49.89 6.11
CA PRO A 184 -39.74 -50.82 6.60
C PRO A 184 -39.62 -50.93 8.12
N PHE A 185 -40.71 -50.63 8.83
CA PHE A 185 -40.75 -50.68 10.29
C PHE A 185 -41.83 -51.68 10.74
N ALA A 186 -41.43 -52.65 11.56
CA ALA A 186 -42.32 -53.64 12.15
C ALA A 186 -42.57 -53.28 13.62
N GLY A 187 -43.57 -52.44 13.88
CA GLY A 187 -43.93 -51.98 15.22
C GLY A 187 -45.11 -51.00 15.18
N ARG A 188 -45.57 -50.56 16.36
CA ARG A 188 -46.60 -49.52 16.45
C ARG A 188 -45.99 -48.15 16.14
N VAL A 189 -46.75 -47.30 15.47
CA VAL A 189 -46.33 -45.94 15.09
C VAL A 189 -45.95 -45.11 16.32
N GLU A 190 -46.61 -45.32 17.46
CA GLU A 190 -46.28 -44.63 18.72
C GLU A 190 -44.85 -44.91 19.18
N THR A 191 -44.37 -46.15 19.02
CA THR A 191 -43.01 -46.54 19.39
C THR A 191 -41.97 -45.92 18.46
N LEU A 192 -42.28 -45.86 17.16
CA LEU A 192 -41.42 -45.19 16.18
C LEU A 192 -41.31 -43.69 16.48
N ARG A 193 -42.43 -43.05 16.80
CA ARG A 193 -42.48 -41.63 17.15
C ARG A 193 -41.65 -41.32 18.40
N LEU A 194 -41.72 -42.18 19.42
CA LEU A 194 -40.91 -42.03 20.64
C LEU A 194 -39.42 -42.06 20.30
N PHE A 195 -38.96 -43.08 19.57
CA PHE A 195 -37.55 -43.23 19.21
C PHE A 195 -37.04 -42.10 18.30
N LEU A 196 -37.85 -41.65 17.34
CA LEU A 196 -37.46 -40.55 16.45
C LEU A 196 -37.33 -39.23 17.20
N ASN A 197 -38.23 -38.92 18.13
CA ASN A 197 -38.15 -37.69 18.94
C ASN A 197 -37.02 -37.75 19.98
N GLU A 198 -36.63 -38.94 20.43
CA GLU A 198 -35.50 -39.11 21.35
C GLU A 198 -34.16 -38.97 20.62
N MET A 199 -34.06 -39.49 19.38
CA MET A 199 -32.82 -39.47 18.59
C MET A 199 -32.62 -38.18 17.78
N PHE A 200 -33.70 -37.50 17.37
CA PHE A 200 -33.65 -36.34 16.48
C PHE A 200 -34.51 -35.19 17.01
N GLY A 201 -34.00 -33.97 16.90
CA GLY A 201 -34.78 -32.75 17.19
C GLY A 201 -35.53 -32.26 15.95
N GLY A 202 -36.82 -31.91 16.12
CA GLY A 202 -37.64 -31.31 15.05
C GLY A 202 -38.36 -32.33 14.17
N VAL A 203 -38.86 -33.43 14.75
CA VAL A 203 -39.66 -34.41 14.02
C VAL A 203 -41.05 -33.83 13.75
N GLU A 204 -41.35 -33.55 12.48
CA GLU A 204 -42.68 -33.17 12.02
C GLU A 204 -43.40 -34.38 11.41
N GLU A 205 -44.65 -34.59 11.81
CA GLU A 205 -45.48 -35.67 11.32
C GLU A 205 -46.48 -35.11 10.30
N GLU A 206 -46.22 -35.36 9.01
CA GLU A 206 -47.20 -35.12 7.95
C GLU A 206 -47.95 -36.42 7.65
N ILE A 207 -49.27 -36.40 7.89
CA ILE A 207 -50.17 -37.45 7.45
C ILE A 207 -50.64 -37.05 6.06
N GLU A 208 -50.11 -37.68 5.00
CA GLU A 208 -50.69 -37.58 3.66
C GLU A 208 -52.10 -38.19 3.71
N GLY A 209 -53.12 -37.33 3.84
CA GLY A 209 -54.52 -37.68 3.63
C GLY A 209 -54.78 -38.01 2.17
N GLY A 210 -55.60 -39.04 1.92
CA GLY A 210 -56.01 -39.47 0.58
C GLY A 210 -56.93 -38.49 -0.15
#